data_AF-A0A2D0A805-F1
#
_entry.id   AF-A0A2D0A805-F1
#
_cell.length_a   1.000
_cell.length_b   1.000
_cell.length_c   1.000
_cell.angle_alpha   90.00
_cell.angle_beta   90.00
_cell.angle_gamma   90.00
#
_symmetry.space_group_name_H-M   'P 1'
#
loop_
_entity.id
_entity.type
_entity.pdbx_description
1 polymer ?
#
loop_
_entity_poly.entity_id
_entity_poly.type
_entity_poly.pdbx_seq_one_letter_code
_entity_poly.pdbx_strand_id
1 'polypeptide(L)'
;MLDTLALARDTLLALPDVPPVLMRGQPDPGGEEVIVLDRVADTGAPGYRRAATAKLLQITCYAPSVQRALELTALARSALAEVGFGFIGSRPAPDGTGELSEYRR
;
A
#
# COMPACT_ATOMS: atom_id res chain seq x y z
N MET A 1 13.25 -8.13 0.85
CA MET A 1 11.76 -8.32 0.83
C MET A 1 11.11 -7.32 1.76
N LEU A 2 11.60 -7.24 3.01
CA LEU A 2 11.38 -6.12 3.93
C LEU A 2 11.61 -4.75 3.29
N ASP A 3 12.60 -4.63 2.40
CA ASP A 3 12.99 -3.36 1.74
C ASP A 3 11.87 -2.73 0.91
N THR A 4 10.96 -3.52 0.34
CA THR A 4 9.87 -2.99 -0.51
C THR A 4 8.71 -2.47 0.34
N LEU A 5 8.41 -3.14 1.46
CA LEU A 5 7.45 -2.63 2.44
C LEU A 5 8.00 -1.39 3.15
N ALA A 6 9.29 -1.39 3.49
CA ALA A 6 9.99 -0.23 4.05
C ALA A 6 9.95 0.95 3.09
N LEU A 7 10.29 0.75 1.81
CA LEU A 7 10.20 1.79 0.78
C LEU A 7 8.79 2.36 0.67
N ALA A 8 7.76 1.50 0.55
CA ALA A 8 6.38 1.97 0.47
C ALA A 8 5.97 2.77 1.70
N ARG A 9 6.33 2.30 2.90
CA ARG A 9 6.05 2.98 4.16
C ARG A 9 6.74 4.33 4.23
N ASP A 10 8.04 4.39 3.94
CA ASP A 10 8.84 5.62 4.01
C ASP A 10 8.34 6.65 3.00
N THR A 11 7.94 6.22 1.80
CA THR A 11 7.32 7.10 0.80
C THR A 11 6.00 7.69 1.29
N LEU A 12 5.14 6.90 1.94
CA LEU A 12 3.87 7.40 2.47
C LEU A 12 4.08 8.31 3.69
N LEU A 13 5.03 8.00 4.57
CA LEU A 13 5.37 8.84 5.72
C LEU A 13 6.02 10.17 5.33
N ALA A 14 6.59 10.26 4.13
CA ALA A 14 7.18 11.50 3.61
C ALA A 14 6.13 12.49 3.07
N LEU A 15 4.87 12.07 2.92
CA LEU A 15 3.80 12.94 2.46
C LEU A 15 3.33 13.90 3.58
N PRO A 16 3.02 15.17 3.25
CA PRO A 16 2.48 16.10 4.22
C PRO A 16 1.07 15.67 4.67
N ASP A 17 0.77 15.85 5.95
CA ASP A 17 -0.54 15.59 6.56
C ASP A 17 -1.13 14.19 6.28
N VAL A 18 -0.25 13.19 6.13
CA VAL A 18 -0.69 11.80 5.96
C VAL A 18 -1.02 11.17 7.31
N PRO A 19 -2.15 10.44 7.40
CA PRO A 19 -2.51 9.72 8.61
C PRO A 19 -1.51 8.59 8.91
N PRO A 20 -1.55 8.02 10.12
CA PRO A 20 -0.64 6.94 10.50
C PRO A 20 -0.59 5.82 9.46
N VAL A 21 0.63 5.37 9.13
CA VAL A 21 0.88 4.26 8.22
C VAL A 21 1.26 3.02 9.03
N LEU A 22 0.41 2.01 9.00
CA LEU A 22 0.58 0.75 9.71
C LEU A 22 0.94 -0.39 8.77
N MET A 23 1.68 -1.36 9.28
CA MET A 23 1.74 -2.69 8.67
C MET A 23 0.61 -3.56 9.23
N ARG A 24 0.03 -4.43 8.40
CA ARG A 24 -1.02 -5.35 8.85
C ARG A 24 -0.56 -6.16 10.07
N GLY A 25 -1.39 -6.17 11.11
CA GLY A 25 -1.09 -6.82 12.40
C GLY A 25 -0.47 -5.90 13.46
N GLN A 26 -0.15 -4.64 13.12
CA GLN A 26 0.18 -3.62 14.11
C GLN A 26 -1.08 -3.11 14.81
N PRO A 27 -0.96 -2.69 16.09
CA PRO A 27 -2.10 -2.11 16.81
C PRO A 27 -2.56 -0.82 16.15
N ASP A 28 -3.87 -0.67 16.07
CA ASP A 28 -4.52 0.56 15.62
C ASP A 28 -4.18 1.71 16.58
N PRO A 29 -3.67 2.86 16.10
CA PRO A 29 -3.38 4.03 16.94
C PRO A 29 -4.65 4.68 17.51
N GLY A 30 -5.85 4.21 17.15
CA GLY A 30 -7.12 4.73 17.64
C GLY A 30 -7.55 6.03 16.96
N GLY A 31 -7.02 6.30 15.77
CA GLY A 31 -7.36 7.46 14.95
C GLY A 31 -8.54 7.19 14.01
N GLU A 32 -9.18 8.25 13.53
CA GLU A 32 -10.27 8.11 12.54
C GLU A 32 -9.76 7.82 11.12
N GLU A 33 -8.49 8.14 10.84
CA GLU A 33 -7.82 7.89 9.58
C GLU A 33 -6.59 7.02 9.79
N VAL A 34 -6.40 6.02 8.92
CA VAL A 34 -5.21 5.16 8.94
C VAL A 34 -4.96 4.55 7.57
N ILE A 35 -3.69 4.43 7.18
CA ILE A 35 -3.26 3.70 5.98
C ILE A 35 -2.64 2.38 6.43
N VAL A 36 -3.18 1.26 5.95
CA VAL A 36 -2.67 -0.07 6.25
C VAL A 36 -1.97 -0.64 5.02
N LEU A 37 -0.70 -0.96 5.19
CA LEU A 37 0.12 -1.69 4.24
C LEU A 37 0.08 -3.17 4.56
N ASP A 38 -0.37 -3.96 3.59
CA ASP A 38 -0.38 -5.41 3.66
C ASP A 38 0.44 -6.02 2.52
N ARG A 39 1.16 -7.09 2.83
CA ARG A 39 1.83 -7.89 1.82
C ARG A 39 0.86 -8.96 1.34
N VAL A 40 0.56 -8.95 0.05
CA VAL A 40 -0.38 -9.93 -0.52
C VAL A 40 0.36 -11.16 -1.01
N ALA A 41 1.36 -10.97 -1.86
CA ALA A 41 2.14 -12.07 -2.45
C ALA A 41 3.46 -11.55 -3.03
N ASP A 42 4.46 -12.43 -3.12
CA ASP A 42 5.57 -12.21 -4.04
C ASP A 42 5.16 -12.81 -5.38
N THR A 43 5.13 -11.99 -6.43
CA THR A 43 4.63 -12.36 -7.76
C THR A 43 5.74 -12.24 -8.81
N GLY A 44 5.48 -12.66 -10.04
CA GLY A 44 6.51 -12.76 -11.07
C GLY A 44 7.33 -14.02 -10.91
N ALA A 45 7.04 -15.01 -11.76
CA ALA A 45 7.83 -16.23 -11.81
C ALA A 45 9.15 -15.94 -12.52
N PRO A 46 10.30 -16.02 -11.83
CA PRO A 46 11.55 -16.12 -12.54
C PRO A 46 11.59 -17.48 -13.26
N GLY A 47 12.06 -17.52 -14.49
CA GLY A 47 12.56 -18.77 -15.05
C GLY A 47 13.60 -19.39 -14.10
N TYR A 48 13.50 -20.71 -13.86
CA TYR A 48 14.40 -21.57 -13.07
C TYR A 48 15.21 -20.91 -11.93
N ARG A 49 14.82 -21.18 -10.67
CA ARG A 49 15.60 -20.93 -9.43
C ARG A 49 16.13 -19.49 -9.22
N ARG A 50 15.39 -18.44 -9.57
CA ARG A 50 15.72 -17.06 -9.13
C ARG A 50 14.68 -16.50 -8.15
N ALA A 51 14.96 -15.35 -7.57
CA ALA A 51 14.04 -14.62 -6.69
C ALA A 51 12.89 -13.98 -7.48
N ALA A 52 11.72 -13.83 -6.85
CA ALA A 52 10.53 -13.21 -7.45
C ALA A 52 10.84 -11.83 -8.05
N THR A 53 10.33 -11.55 -9.26
CA THR A 53 10.59 -10.32 -10.02
C THR A 53 9.56 -9.21 -9.76
N ALA A 54 8.45 -9.54 -9.10
CA ALA A 54 7.44 -8.58 -8.67
C ALA A 54 7.02 -8.81 -7.22
N LYS A 55 6.55 -7.75 -6.57
CA LYS A 55 5.98 -7.84 -5.22
C LYS A 55 4.64 -7.16 -5.22
N LEU A 56 3.63 -7.86 -4.74
CA LEU A 56 2.26 -7.38 -4.66
C LEU A 56 1.97 -6.87 -3.24
N LEU A 57 1.65 -5.59 -3.15
CA LEU A 57 1.22 -4.93 -1.92
C LEU A 57 -0.24 -4.52 -2.04
N GLN A 58 -0.94 -4.56 -0.91
CA GLN A 58 -2.25 -3.95 -0.75
C GLN A 58 -2.13 -2.76 0.19
N ILE A 59 -2.75 -1.67 -0.21
CA ILE A 59 -2.83 -0.44 0.56
C ILE A 59 -4.31 -0.24 0.84
N THR A 60 -4.67 -0.14 2.12
CA THR A 60 -6.05 0.08 2.52
C THR A 60 -6.10 1.39 3.29
N CYS A 61 -6.90 2.34 2.80
CA CYS A 61 -7.08 3.64 3.45
C CYS A 61 -8.42 3.64 4.17
N TYR A 62 -8.39 3.86 5.48
CA TYR A 62 -9.56 4.03 6.32
C TYR A 62 -9.69 5.51 6.68
N ALA A 63 -10.92 6.04 6.64
CA ALA A 63 -11.24 7.42 6.96
C ALA A 63 -12.72 7.58 7.36
N PRO A 64 -13.13 8.70 8.00
CA PRO A 64 -14.52 8.95 8.39
C PRO A 64 -15.53 8.95 7.23
N SER A 65 -15.06 9.19 5.99
CA SER A 65 -15.91 9.25 4.81
C SER A 65 -15.27 8.55 3.62
N VAL A 66 -16.11 8.00 2.74
CA VAL A 66 -15.68 7.36 1.49
C VAL A 66 -14.90 8.33 0.61
N GLN A 67 -15.36 9.58 0.52
CA GLN A 67 -14.68 10.61 -0.28
C GLN A 67 -13.24 10.83 0.21
N ARG A 68 -13.05 10.94 1.53
CA ARG A 68 -11.74 11.11 2.13
C ARG A 68 -10.85 9.88 1.96
N ALA A 69 -11.42 8.67 2.09
CA ALA A 69 -10.70 7.43 1.83
C ALA A 69 -10.20 7.37 0.37
N LEU A 70 -11.03 7.78 -0.60
CA LEU A 70 -10.65 7.85 -2.02
C LEU A 70 -9.54 8.89 -2.28
N GLU A 71 -9.60 10.06 -1.65
CA GLU A 71 -8.56 11.09 -1.75
C GLU A 71 -7.21 10.61 -1.20
N LEU A 72 -7.22 10.01 0.00
CA LEU A 72 -6.03 9.40 0.60
C LEU A 72 -5.45 8.30 -0.30
N THR A 73 -6.33 7.51 -0.90
CA THR A 73 -5.93 6.43 -1.79
C THR A 73 -5.30 6.97 -3.08
N ALA A 74 -5.89 7.99 -3.71
CA ALA A 74 -5.32 8.63 -4.89
C ALA A 74 -3.95 9.29 -4.58
N LEU A 75 -3.82 9.93 -3.42
CA LEU A 75 -2.57 10.51 -2.94
C LEU A 75 -1.50 9.43 -2.73
N ALA A 76 -1.83 8.36 -2.00
CA ALA A 76 -0.94 7.23 -1.76
C ALA A 76 -0.48 6.58 -3.08
N ARG A 77 -1.42 6.38 -4.02
CA ARG A 77 -1.12 5.85 -5.35
C ARG A 77 -0.14 6.72 -6.11
N SER A 78 -0.39 8.04 -6.15
CA SER A 78 0.49 8.98 -6.84
C SER A 78 1.90 8.96 -6.25
N ALA A 79 2.03 8.95 -4.92
CA ALA A 79 3.33 8.94 -4.25
C ALA A 79 4.12 7.65 -4.51
N LEU A 80 3.44 6.52 -4.53
CA LEU A 80 4.07 5.23 -4.77
C LEU A 80 4.44 5.02 -6.24
N ALA A 81 3.68 5.61 -7.17
CA ALA A 81 4.04 5.61 -8.58
C ALA A 81 5.40 6.29 -8.84
N GLU A 82 5.69 7.39 -8.15
CA GLU A 82 6.98 8.11 -8.27
C GLU A 82 8.20 7.26 -7.87
N VAL A 83 8.01 6.28 -6.98
CA VAL A 83 9.08 5.37 -6.55
C VAL A 83 9.03 3.99 -7.23
N GLY A 84 8.15 3.84 -8.23
CA GLY A 84 8.10 2.68 -9.14
C GLY A 84 7.04 1.62 -8.83
N PHE A 85 6.07 1.88 -7.94
CA PHE A 85 4.92 1.00 -7.76
C PHE A 85 3.86 1.27 -8.84
N GLY A 86 3.49 0.26 -9.62
CA GLY A 86 2.38 0.30 -10.58
C GLY A 86 1.07 -0.16 -9.95
N PHE A 87 -0.04 0.51 -10.24
CA PHE A 87 -1.37 0.06 -9.81
C PHE A 87 -1.83 -1.17 -10.62
N ILE A 88 -2.37 -2.20 -9.95
CA ILE A 88 -2.94 -3.39 -10.63
C ILE A 88 -4.46 -3.39 -10.59
N GLY A 89 -5.07 -2.94 -9.49
CA GLY A 89 -6.53 -2.96 -9.36
C GLY A 89 -7.01 -2.62 -7.96
N SER A 90 -8.29 -2.29 -7.82
CA SER A 90 -8.90 -2.07 -6.51
C SER A 90 -9.49 -3.38 -5.98
N ARG A 91 -9.40 -3.62 -4.67
CA ARG A 91 -10.14 -4.68 -3.99
C ARG A 91 -11.10 -4.08 -2.97
N PRO A 92 -12.33 -4.60 -2.86
CA PRO A 92 -13.22 -4.19 -1.79
C PRO A 92 -12.60 -4.58 -0.44
N ALA A 93 -12.49 -3.62 0.47
CA ALA A 93 -12.19 -3.88 1.87
C ALA A 93 -13.52 -3.92 2.64
N PRO A 94 -13.68 -4.84 3.61
CA PRO A 94 -14.96 -5.04 4.29
C PRO A 94 -15.51 -3.78 4.99
N ASP A 95 -14.64 -2.83 5.39
CA ASP A 95 -15.00 -1.56 6.06
C ASP A 95 -14.25 -0.33 5.48
N GLY A 96 -13.84 -0.35 4.20
CA GLY A 96 -13.06 0.74 3.57
C GLY A 96 -12.80 0.60 2.06
N THR A 97 -11.87 1.38 1.51
CA THR A 97 -11.40 1.25 0.11
C THR A 97 -9.98 0.67 0.07
N GLY A 98 -9.78 -0.44 -0.67
CA GLY A 98 -8.48 -1.11 -0.81
C GLY A 98 -7.94 -1.04 -2.24
N GLU A 99 -6.64 -0.79 -2.38
CA GLU A 99 -5.93 -0.81 -3.66
C GLU A 99 -4.79 -1.84 -3.66
N LEU A 100 -4.65 -2.55 -4.78
CA LEU A 100 -3.52 -3.42 -5.08
C LEU A 100 -2.52 -2.68 -5.96
N SER A 101 -1.27 -2.70 -5.51
CA SER A 101 -0.13 -2.12 -6.22
C SER A 101 0.96 -3.18 -6.43
N GLU A 102 1.45 -3.30 -7.66
CA GLU A 102 2.63 -4.06 -8.07
C GLU A 102 3.89 -3.20 -7.91
N TYR A 103 4.99 -3.78 -7.47
CA TYR A 103 6.32 -3.24 -7.72
C TYR A 103 7.10 -4.21 -8.59
N ARG A 104 7.64 -3.75 -9.72
CA ARG A 104 8.54 -4.54 -10.60
C ARG A 104 9.93 -3.93 -10.63
N ARG A 105 10.96 -4.77 -10.53
CA ARG A 105 12.36 -4.40 -10.71
C ARG A 105 13.08 -5.40 -11.60
#